data_AF-A0A3A8J5L6-F1
#
_entry.id   AF-A0A3A8J5L6-F1
#
_cell.length_a   1.000
_cell.length_b   1.000
_cell.length_c   1.000
_cell.angle_alpha   90.00
_cell.angle_beta   90.00
_cell.angle_gamma   90.00
#
_symmetry.space_group_name_H-M   'P 1'
#
loop_
_entity.id
_entity.type
_entity.pdbx_description
1 polymer ?
#
loop_
_entity_poly.entity_id
_entity_poly.type
_entity_poly.pdbx_seq_one_letter_code
_entity_poly.pdbx_strand_id
1 'polypeptide(L)'
;MTPPTPPIAPARRQAAREALALDDEALLKVCDVEFFIASGPGGQHRNTTASGVRLSHPPTELSVTATERRSQSQNKDAAVRRLRAGLQALTFVPKVRKATRPTLGSKRRRLEDKKRTSEKKAGRGGKLAD
;
A
#
# COMPACT_ATOMS: atom_id res chain seq x y z
N MET A 1 11.15 -5.55 -12.07
CA MET A 1 9.83 -6.12 -11.68
C MET A 1 9.76 -6.03 -10.17
N THR A 2 8.93 -5.16 -9.61
CA THR A 2 8.66 -5.19 -8.17
C THR A 2 7.97 -6.51 -7.83
N PRO A 3 8.43 -7.26 -6.82
CA PRO A 3 7.72 -8.45 -6.38
C PRO A 3 6.29 -8.04 -5.96
N PRO A 4 5.29 -8.91 -6.16
CA PRO A 4 3.96 -8.64 -5.63
C PRO A 4 4.07 -8.47 -4.12
N THR A 5 3.48 -7.40 -3.58
CA THR A 5 3.38 -7.19 -2.13
C THR A 5 2.79 -8.46 -1.50
N PRO A 6 3.42 -9.01 -0.43
CA PRO A 6 2.91 -10.20 0.21
C PRO A 6 1.45 -9.98 0.63
N PRO A 7 0.57 -10.99 0.44
CA PRO A 7 -0.83 -10.84 0.82
C PRO A 7 -0.94 -10.65 2.33
N ILE A 8 -1.71 -9.63 2.74
CA ILE A 8 -2.02 -9.39 4.15
C ILE A 8 -2.70 -10.65 4.71
N ALA A 9 -2.19 -11.14 5.84
CA ALA A 9 -2.72 -12.32 6.53
C ALA A 9 -4.23 -12.20 6.75
N PRO A 10 -5.02 -13.28 6.56
CA PRO A 10 -6.47 -13.23 6.71
C PRO A 10 -6.89 -12.81 8.13
N ALA A 11 -6.17 -13.24 9.16
CA ALA A 11 -6.40 -12.83 10.55
C ALA A 11 -6.28 -11.32 10.74
N ARG A 12 -5.25 -10.69 10.16
CA ARG A 12 -5.06 -9.22 10.20
C ARG A 12 -6.19 -8.47 9.51
N ARG A 13 -6.74 -9.02 8.43
CA ARG A 13 -7.92 -8.47 7.74
C ARG A 13 -9.20 -8.65 8.55
N GLN A 14 -9.36 -9.78 9.21
CA GLN A 14 -10.50 -10.04 10.08
C GLN A 14 -10.50 -9.08 11.28
N ALA A 15 -9.36 -8.94 11.97
CA ALA A 15 -9.20 -7.98 13.06
C ALA A 15 -9.53 -6.54 12.62
N ALA A 16 -9.10 -6.14 11.40
CA ALA A 16 -9.44 -4.83 10.86
C ALA A 16 -10.96 -4.65 10.62
N ARG A 17 -11.67 -5.69 10.17
CA ARG A 17 -13.13 -5.66 10.00
C ARG A 17 -13.87 -5.56 11.33
N GLU A 18 -13.45 -6.34 12.32
CA GLU A 18 -14.01 -6.31 13.67
C GLU A 18 -13.83 -4.92 14.29
N ALA A 19 -12.63 -4.35 14.18
CA ALA A 19 -12.33 -2.99 14.65
C ALA A 19 -13.16 -1.91 13.94
N LEU A 20 -13.39 -2.04 12.62
CA LEU A 20 -14.24 -1.10 11.86
C LEU A 20 -15.72 -1.17 12.25
N ALA A 21 -16.19 -2.31 12.76
CA ALA A 21 -17.57 -2.48 13.22
C ALA A 21 -17.83 -1.83 14.58
N LEU A 22 -16.79 -1.53 15.35
CA LEU A 22 -16.88 -0.85 16.63
C LEU A 22 -17.12 0.65 16.45
N ASP A 23 -17.79 1.26 17.43
CA ASP A 23 -17.83 2.71 17.58
C ASP A 23 -16.47 3.25 18.05
N ASP A 24 -16.30 4.57 18.04
CA ASP A 24 -15.01 5.19 18.40
C ASP A 24 -14.60 4.91 19.85
N GLU A 25 -15.58 4.84 20.76
CA GLU A 25 -15.30 4.59 22.19
C GLU A 25 -14.84 3.16 22.43
N ALA A 26 -15.52 2.15 21.87
CA ALA A 26 -15.11 0.76 21.99
C ALA A 26 -13.80 0.50 21.24
N LEU A 27 -13.59 1.12 20.08
CA LEU A 27 -12.32 1.01 19.35
C LEU A 27 -11.15 1.52 20.20
N LEU A 28 -11.33 2.65 20.88
CA LEU A 28 -10.31 3.21 21.77
C LEU A 28 -10.02 2.33 22.99
N LYS A 29 -10.97 1.54 23.48
CA LYS A 29 -10.75 0.60 24.60
C LYS A 29 -9.86 -0.59 24.20
N VAL A 30 -9.86 -0.96 22.92
CA VAL A 30 -9.03 -2.05 22.38
C VAL A 30 -7.64 -1.54 21.93
N CYS A 31 -7.49 -0.23 21.75
CA CYS A 31 -6.25 0.38 21.30
C CYS A 31 -5.41 0.88 22.47
N ASP A 32 -4.09 0.81 22.31
CA ASP A 32 -3.16 1.47 23.23
C ASP A 32 -3.04 2.93 22.85
N VAL A 33 -3.30 3.82 23.81
CA VAL A 33 -3.24 5.27 23.63
C VAL A 33 -2.04 5.82 24.41
N GLU A 34 -1.04 6.29 23.67
CA GLU A 34 0.15 6.94 24.24
C GLU A 34 0.12 8.44 23.95
N PHE A 35 0.41 9.26 24.95
CA PHE A 35 0.60 10.70 24.80
C PHE A 35 2.09 11.02 24.84
N PHE A 36 2.55 11.91 23.96
CA PHE A 36 3.95 12.28 23.89
C PHE A 36 4.16 13.73 23.47
N ILE A 37 5.34 14.27 23.76
CA ILE A 37 5.75 15.61 23.33
C ILE A 37 6.30 15.51 21.91
N ALA A 38 5.68 16.20 20.97
CA ALA A 38 6.11 16.19 19.58
C ALA A 38 7.41 16.97 19.38
N SER A 39 8.36 16.39 18.64
CA SER A 39 9.63 17.05 18.31
C SER A 39 9.49 18.05 17.16
N GLY A 40 10.32 19.09 17.11
CA GLY A 40 10.40 20.05 16.00
C GLY A 40 10.43 21.53 16.44
N PRO A 41 10.42 22.49 15.51
CA PRO A 41 10.44 23.91 15.83
C PRO A 41 9.12 24.37 16.48
N GLY A 42 9.24 25.15 17.56
CA GLY A 42 8.11 25.85 18.18
C GLY A 42 8.47 26.44 19.54
N GLY A 43 7.47 27.10 20.15
CA GLY A 43 7.63 27.74 21.46
C GLY A 43 7.54 26.77 22.65
N GLN A 44 7.71 27.32 23.85
CA GLN A 44 7.70 26.58 25.12
C GLN A 44 6.48 25.64 25.25
N HIS A 45 5.28 26.13 24.89
CA HIS A 45 4.07 25.32 24.95
C HIS A 45 4.15 24.03 24.13
N ARG A 46 4.77 24.07 22.93
CA ARG A 46 4.90 22.88 22.06
C ARG A 46 5.94 21.88 22.60
N ASN A 47 7.01 22.39 23.22
CA ASN A 47 8.13 21.57 23.66
C ASN A 47 7.95 20.98 25.06
N THR A 48 6.95 21.45 25.82
CA THR A 48 6.67 20.97 27.18
C THR A 48 5.36 20.19 27.27
N THR A 49 4.38 20.49 26.39
CA THR A 49 3.05 19.86 26.46
C THR A 49 3.03 18.54 25.69
N ALA A 50 2.60 17.45 26.33
CA ALA A 50 2.40 16.15 25.70
C ALA A 50 1.10 16.12 24.86
N SER A 51 1.02 16.98 23.85
CA SER A 51 -0.15 17.10 22.98
C SER A 51 -0.20 16.05 21.86
N GLY A 52 0.92 15.40 21.55
CA GLY A 52 0.99 14.35 20.54
C GLY A 52 0.29 13.08 21.01
N VAL A 53 -0.44 12.44 20.11
CA VAL A 53 -1.16 11.19 20.37
C VAL A 53 -0.65 10.11 19.45
N ARG A 54 -0.31 8.95 20.01
CA ARG A 54 -0.05 7.70 19.28
C ARG A 54 -1.15 6.71 19.65
N LEU A 55 -1.79 6.15 18.64
CA LEU A 55 -2.75 5.06 18.78
C LEU A 55 -2.16 3.81 18.14
N SER A 56 -2.10 2.72 18.91
CA SER A 56 -1.71 1.40 18.42
C SER A 56 -2.89 0.46 18.51
N HIS A 57 -3.15 -0.30 17.45
CA HIS A 57 -4.12 -1.39 17.45
C HIS A 57 -3.37 -2.73 17.35
N PRO A 58 -3.11 -3.42 18.48
CA PRO A 58 -2.30 -4.64 18.51
C PRO A 58 -2.80 -5.75 17.58
N PRO A 59 -4.11 -6.05 17.48
CA PRO A 59 -4.62 -7.10 16.59
C PRO A 59 -4.29 -6.92 15.11
N THR A 60 -4.12 -5.67 14.64
CA THR A 60 -3.74 -5.39 13.26
C THR A 60 -2.31 -4.88 13.10
N GLU A 61 -1.54 -4.80 14.18
CA GLU A 61 -0.18 -4.23 14.23
C GLU A 61 -0.11 -2.83 13.58
N LEU A 62 -1.22 -2.09 13.59
CA LEU A 62 -1.32 -0.78 12.97
C LEU A 62 -1.16 0.29 14.04
N SER A 63 -0.14 1.13 13.88
CA SER A 63 0.08 2.30 14.73
C SER A 63 -0.05 3.58 13.91
N VAL A 64 -0.72 4.59 14.46
CA VAL A 64 -0.84 5.92 13.87
C VAL A 64 -0.49 6.99 14.88
N THR A 65 0.05 8.11 14.41
CA THR A 65 0.40 9.27 15.23
C THR A 65 -0.29 10.52 14.72
N ALA A 66 -0.62 11.45 15.62
CA ALA A 66 -1.15 12.77 15.32
C ALA A 66 -0.52 13.83 16.24
N THR A 67 0.00 14.90 15.64
CA THR A 67 0.75 15.98 16.32
C THR A 67 0.46 17.36 15.73
N GLU A 68 -0.56 17.49 14.88
CA GLU A 68 -0.80 18.68 14.06
C GLU A 68 -1.53 19.80 14.80
N ARG A 69 -2.22 19.47 15.89
CA ARG A 69 -3.04 20.41 16.67
C ARG A 69 -2.41 20.69 18.03
N ARG A 70 -2.81 21.81 18.63
CA ARG A 70 -2.33 22.22 19.96
C ARG A 70 -2.93 21.39 21.09
N SER A 71 -4.19 20.94 20.96
CA SER A 71 -4.88 20.18 21.99
C SER A 71 -4.80 18.67 21.75
N GLN A 72 -4.66 17.92 22.84
CA GLN A 72 -4.61 16.46 22.82
C GLN A 72 -5.91 15.82 22.31
N SER A 73 -7.08 16.42 22.59
CA SER A 73 -8.37 15.90 22.15
C SER A 73 -8.49 15.95 20.62
N GLN A 74 -8.13 17.08 20.01
CA GLN A 74 -8.14 17.21 18.55
C GLN A 74 -7.14 16.26 17.88
N ASN A 75 -5.97 16.04 18.50
CA ASN A 75 -5.01 15.06 18.00
C ASN A 75 -5.54 13.61 18.18
N LYS A 76 -6.27 13.32 19.26
CA LYS A 76 -6.93 12.02 19.46
C LYS A 76 -7.97 11.76 18.38
N ASP A 77 -8.83 12.71 18.09
CA ASP A 77 -9.85 12.59 17.03
C ASP A 77 -9.21 12.41 15.65
N ALA A 78 -8.13 13.15 15.39
CA ALA A 78 -7.35 13.00 14.16
C ALA A 78 -6.68 11.61 14.06
N ALA A 79 -6.14 11.09 15.18
CA ALA A 79 -5.55 9.77 15.24
C ALA A 79 -6.60 8.67 15.01
N VAL A 80 -7.79 8.76 15.63
CA VAL A 80 -8.90 7.80 15.42
C VAL A 80 -9.31 7.77 13.94
N ARG A 81 -9.49 8.93 13.32
CA ARG A 81 -9.79 9.02 11.88
C ARG A 81 -8.73 8.38 11.00
N ARG A 82 -7.44 8.59 11.31
CA ARG A 82 -6.32 7.96 10.58
C ARG A 82 -6.30 6.45 10.78
N LEU A 83 -6.54 6.00 12.00
CA LEU A 83 -6.61 4.58 12.33
C LEU A 83 -7.71 3.91 11.49
N ARG A 84 -8.93 4.47 11.48
CA ARG A 84 -10.04 3.94 10.66
C ARG A 84 -9.70 3.88 9.17
N ALA A 85 -9.09 4.92 8.61
CA ALA A 85 -8.65 4.91 7.21
C ALA A 85 -7.61 3.80 6.94
N GLY A 86 -6.66 3.61 7.85
CA GLY A 86 -5.68 2.51 7.75
C GLY A 86 -6.31 1.13 7.87
N LEU A 87 -7.24 0.93 8.81
CA LEU A 87 -8.00 -0.33 8.95
C LEU A 87 -8.84 -0.64 7.69
N GLN A 88 -9.43 0.39 7.08
CA GLN A 88 -10.16 0.24 5.82
C GLN A 88 -9.24 -0.19 4.68
N ALA A 89 -8.04 0.40 4.58
CA ALA A 89 -7.04 0.02 3.60
C ALA A 89 -6.56 -1.44 3.79
N LEU A 90 -6.40 -1.90 5.04
CA LEU A 90 -6.05 -3.30 5.33
C LEU A 90 -7.12 -4.28 4.85
N THR A 91 -8.40 -3.88 4.89
CA THR A 91 -9.51 -4.74 4.47
C THR A 91 -9.59 -4.93 2.95
N PHE A 92 -9.01 -4.01 2.19
CA PHE A 92 -9.05 -4.03 0.73
C PHE A 92 -8.11 -5.10 0.15
N VAL A 93 -8.65 -5.97 -0.70
CA VAL A 93 -7.87 -6.98 -1.43
C VAL A 93 -7.80 -6.57 -2.90
N PRO A 94 -6.61 -6.22 -3.43
CA PRO A 94 -6.50 -5.89 -4.84
C PRO A 94 -6.77 -7.14 -5.69
N LYS A 95 -7.55 -6.96 -6.75
CA LYS A 95 -7.78 -8.04 -7.73
C LYS A 95 -6.45 -8.38 -8.41
N VAL A 96 -6.06 -9.65 -8.33
CA VAL A 96 -4.84 -10.15 -8.99
C VAL A 96 -4.94 -9.94 -10.50
N ARG A 97 -3.99 -9.19 -11.07
CA ARG A 97 -3.83 -9.08 -12.52
C ARG A 97 -3.13 -10.33 -13.05
N LYS A 98 -3.88 -11.17 -13.78
CA LYS A 98 -3.29 -12.25 -14.56
C LYS A 98 -2.75 -11.66 -15.86
N ALA A 99 -1.47 -11.92 -16.17
CA ALA A 99 -0.87 -11.44 -17.41
C ALA A 99 -1.65 -11.96 -18.62
N THR A 100 -1.98 -11.06 -19.56
CA THR A 100 -2.64 -11.43 -20.80
C THR A 100 -1.66 -12.15 -21.72
N ARG A 101 -2.14 -13.16 -22.46
CA ARG A 101 -1.35 -13.79 -23.53
C ARG A 101 -1.14 -12.80 -24.68
N PRO A 102 -0.03 -12.91 -25.46
CA PRO A 102 0.14 -12.12 -26.68
C PRO A 102 -1.06 -12.27 -27.62
N THR A 103 -1.46 -11.15 -28.25
CA THR A 103 -2.60 -11.11 -29.17
C THR A 103 -2.32 -11.95 -30.42
N LEU A 104 -3.39 -12.39 -31.10
CA LEU A 104 -3.26 -13.13 -32.37
C LEU A 104 -2.50 -12.31 -33.43
N GLY A 105 -2.75 -11.00 -33.52
CA GLY A 105 -2.03 -10.11 -34.43
C GLY A 105 -0.53 -10.02 -34.12
N SER A 106 -0.16 -9.97 -32.83
CA SER A 106 1.26 -10.01 -32.42
C SER A 106 1.93 -11.33 -32.81
N LYS A 107 1.23 -12.47 -32.62
CA LYS A 107 1.73 -13.78 -33.03
C LYS A 107 1.92 -13.86 -34.55
N ARG A 108 0.98 -13.34 -35.34
CA ARG A 108 1.07 -13.30 -36.81
C ARG A 108 2.27 -12.50 -37.29
N ARG A 109 2.42 -11.25 -36.84
CA ARG A 109 3.57 -10.39 -37.19
C ARG A 109 4.89 -11.06 -36.85
N ARG A 110 5.01 -11.68 -35.67
CA ARG A 110 6.21 -12.43 -35.28
C ARG A 110 6.57 -13.55 -36.27
N LEU A 111 5.58 -14.29 -36.75
CA LEU A 111 5.81 -15.37 -37.73
C LEU A 111 6.20 -14.80 -39.11
N GLU A 112 5.53 -13.74 -39.55
CA GLU A 112 5.84 -13.04 -40.80
C GLU A 112 7.25 -12.43 -40.79
N ASP A 113 7.62 -11.74 -39.72
CA ASP A 113 8.96 -11.17 -39.55
C ASP A 113 10.05 -12.24 -39.55
N LYS A 114 9.78 -13.38 -38.89
CA LYS A 114 10.69 -14.56 -38.92
C LYS A 114 10.83 -15.10 -40.35
N LYS A 115 9.73 -15.21 -41.09
CA LYS A 115 9.72 -15.67 -42.49
C LYS A 115 10.52 -14.71 -43.39
N ARG A 116 10.21 -13.41 -43.34
CA ARG A 116 10.88 -12.36 -44.12
C ARG A 116 12.38 -12.30 -43.86
N THR A 117 12.79 -12.45 -42.60
CA THR A 117 14.21 -12.47 -42.21
C THR A 117 14.91 -13.72 -42.75
N SER A 118 14.25 -14.88 -42.73
CA SER A 118 14.77 -16.13 -43.31
C SER A 118 15.00 -15.99 -44.81
N GLU A 119 14.01 -15.48 -45.55
CA GLU A 119 14.10 -15.21 -46.99
C GLU A 119 15.25 -14.25 -47.31
N LYS A 120 15.36 -13.15 -46.56
CA LYS A 120 16.46 -12.19 -46.70
C LYS A 120 17.84 -12.82 -46.46
N LYS A 121 17.96 -13.75 -45.51
CA LYS A 121 19.23 -14.45 -45.21
C LYS A 121 19.57 -15.48 -46.30
N ALA A 122 18.60 -16.24 -46.80
CA ALA A 122 18.81 -17.20 -47.88
C ALA A 122 19.31 -16.51 -49.15
N GLY A 123 18.72 -15.37 -49.52
CA GLY A 123 19.14 -14.59 -50.69
C GLY A 123 20.52 -13.93 -50.57
N ARG A 124 21.11 -13.86 -49.36
CA ARG A 124 22.47 -13.32 -49.15
C ARG A 124 23.57 -14.35 -49.38
N GLY A 125 23.28 -15.65 -49.25
CA GLY A 125 24.26 -16.72 -49.42
C GLY A 125 24.55 -17.10 -50.87
N GLY A 126 23.75 -16.60 -51.83
CA GLY A 126 23.87 -16.92 -53.24
C GLY A 126 24.25 -15.71 -54.08
N LYS A 127 25.54 -15.35 -54.10
CA LYS A 127 26.31 -14.78 -55.23
C LYS A 127 27.73 -14.41 -54.74
N LEU A 128 28.61 -15.40 -54.75
CA LEU A 128 29.99 -15.30 -55.21
C LEU A 128 30.17 -16.51 -56.13
N ALA A 129 29.88 -16.33 -57.42
CA ALA A 129 30.23 -17.27 -58.48
C ALA A 129 30.54 -16.43 -59.72
N ASP A 130 31.81 -16.52 -60.12
CA ASP A 130 32.56 -15.93 -61.25
C ASP A 130 32.67 -14.40 -61.38
#